data_AF-A0A822GKU4-F1
#
_entry.id   AF-A0A822GKU4-F1
#
_cell.length_a   1.000
_cell.length_b   1.000
_cell.length_c   1.000
_cell.angle_alpha   90.00
_cell.angle_beta   90.00
_cell.angle_gamma   90.00
#
_symmetry.space_group_name_H-M   'P 1'
#
loop_
_entity.id
_entity.type
_entity.pdbx_description
1 polymer ?
#
loop_
_entity_poly.entity_id
_entity_poly.type
_entity_poly.pdbx_seq_one_letter_code
_entity_poly.pdbx_strand_id
1 'polypeptide(L)'
;FPTILFRNKRDKPECTVNVGGVLNFEVEILATKCINDGSATTFSIYTHGLNDKMRLTVQTNCSCSCSKVPRQINSPKCSNHGIYECGVCTCAKGFYGRECECDTASPTIESKIERCKKPGSSDVCSGRGQCVCGRCKCEIATIEPGLYKTQVNIQKTKNKLYSYFLHRSIFDSIVGDAVSHSHSRP
;
A
#
# COMPACT_ATOMS: atom_id res chain seq x y z
N PHE A 1 6.20 -23.10 -1.12
CA PHE A 1 7.65 -23.07 -0.85
C PHE A 1 8.29 -22.02 -1.74
N PRO A 2 9.27 -21.23 -1.26
CA PRO A 2 9.97 -20.27 -2.09
C PRO A 2 10.72 -20.98 -3.21
N THR A 3 10.82 -20.35 -4.38
CA THR A 3 11.68 -20.84 -5.44
C THR A 3 13.09 -20.35 -5.16
N ILE A 4 14.03 -21.29 -5.04
CA ILE A 4 15.45 -21.00 -4.85
C ILE A 4 16.15 -21.30 -6.17
N LEU A 5 16.71 -20.27 -6.79
CA LEU A 5 17.48 -20.41 -8.02
C LEU A 5 18.97 -20.30 -7.70
N PHE A 6 19.73 -21.29 -8.16
CA PHE A 6 21.18 -21.30 -8.08
C PHE A 6 21.75 -20.89 -9.43
N ARG A 7 22.55 -19.82 -9.47
CA ARG A 7 23.32 -19.45 -10.65
C ARG A 7 24.80 -19.61 -10.35
N ASN A 8 25.48 -20.40 -11.17
CA ASN A 8 26.94 -20.42 -11.19
C ASN A 8 27.40 -19.15 -11.92
N LYS A 9 28.30 -18.36 -11.32
CA LYS A 9 28.85 -17.17 -11.99
C LYS A 9 29.85 -17.50 -13.11
N ARG A 10 30.18 -18.77 -13.34
CA ARG A 10 30.97 -19.20 -14.50
C ARG A 10 30.07 -19.36 -15.73
N ASP A 11 30.51 -18.86 -16.88
CA ASP A 11 29.87 -19.03 -18.21
C ASP A 11 29.82 -20.50 -18.70
N LYS A 12 30.42 -21.45 -17.97
CA LYS A 12 30.41 -22.89 -18.30
C LYS A 12 29.96 -23.76 -17.12
N PRO A 13 29.07 -24.74 -17.32
CA PRO A 13 28.61 -25.67 -16.30
C PRO A 13 29.66 -26.76 -16.05
N GLU A 14 30.85 -26.40 -15.57
CA GLU A 14 31.82 -27.38 -15.06
C GLU A 14 31.82 -27.34 -13.53
N CYS A 15 31.25 -28.40 -12.93
CA CYS A 15 31.31 -28.67 -11.49
C CYS A 15 32.69 -29.17 -11.04
N THR A 16 33.67 -29.21 -11.95
CA THR A 16 35.05 -29.60 -11.66
C THR A 16 35.78 -28.43 -10.97
N VAL A 17 36.19 -28.67 -9.73
CA VAL A 17 37.01 -27.75 -8.95
C VAL A 17 38.30 -28.48 -8.64
N ASN A 18 39.44 -27.86 -8.96
CA ASN A 18 40.73 -28.39 -8.57
C ASN A 18 40.91 -28.24 -7.05
N VAL A 19 41.78 -29.06 -6.45
CA VAL A 19 42.15 -28.92 -5.04
C VAL A 19 42.70 -27.51 -4.81
N GLY A 20 42.12 -26.78 -3.85
CA GLY A 20 42.43 -25.36 -3.58
C GLY A 20 41.67 -24.34 -4.43
N GLY A 21 40.81 -24.78 -5.36
CA GLY A 21 39.97 -23.90 -6.17
C GLY A 21 38.77 -23.34 -5.40
N VAL A 22 38.36 -22.12 -5.76
CA VAL A 22 37.19 -21.43 -5.18
C VAL A 22 36.02 -21.47 -6.17
N LEU A 23 34.83 -21.78 -5.66
CA LEU A 23 33.56 -21.67 -6.38
C LEU A 23 32.73 -20.53 -5.80
N ASN A 24 32.22 -19.65 -6.67
CA ASN A 24 31.32 -18.57 -6.29
C ASN A 24 29.92 -18.88 -6.80
N PHE A 25 28.96 -18.95 -5.89
CA PHE A 25 27.55 -19.17 -6.20
C PHE A 25 26.75 -17.90 -5.92
N GLU A 26 25.80 -17.60 -6.80
CA GLU A 26 24.78 -16.60 -6.55
C GLU A 26 23.45 -17.31 -6.28
N VAL A 27 22.80 -16.89 -5.20
CA VAL A 27 21.53 -17.46 -4.75
C VAL A 27 20.47 -16.38 -4.86
N GLU A 28 19.46 -16.63 -5.68
CA GLU A 28 18.30 -15.77 -5.84
C GLU A 28 17.08 -16.46 -5.19
N ILE A 29 16.40 -15.74 -4.30
CA ILE A 29 15.25 -16.28 -3.54
C ILE A 29 14.02 -15.50 -3.93
N LEU A 30 13.04 -16.18 -4.53
CA LEU A 30 11.76 -15.59 -4.91
C LEU A 30 10.64 -16.13 -4.00
N ALA A 31 10.06 -15.25 -3.20
CA ALA A 31 8.88 -15.54 -2.40
C ALA A 31 7.62 -14.97 -3.10
N THR A 32 6.85 -15.85 -3.76
CA THR A 32 5.59 -15.46 -4.43
C THR A 32 4.38 -15.45 -3.49
N LYS A 33 4.53 -16.05 -2.30
CA LYS A 33 3.53 -16.07 -1.22
C LYS A 33 4.26 -15.89 0.12
N CYS A 34 3.48 -15.55 1.15
CA CYS A 34 3.94 -15.56 2.53
C CYS A 34 4.53 -16.91 2.92
N ILE A 35 5.74 -16.89 3.47
CA ILE A 35 6.42 -18.07 3.98
C ILE A 35 6.05 -18.20 5.45
N ASN A 36 5.44 -19.32 5.83
CA ASN A 36 5.07 -19.63 7.22
C ASN A 36 4.36 -18.46 7.92
N ASP A 37 3.38 -17.85 7.23
CA ASP A 37 2.61 -16.69 7.69
C ASP A 37 3.46 -15.48 8.15
N GLY A 38 4.67 -15.37 7.61
CA GLY A 38 5.62 -14.31 7.94
C GLY A 38 6.60 -14.66 9.06
N SER A 39 6.61 -15.91 9.50
CA SER A 39 7.57 -16.44 10.48
C SER A 39 8.95 -16.67 9.82
N ALA A 40 10.01 -16.37 10.57
CA ALA A 40 11.37 -16.61 10.11
C ALA A 40 11.59 -18.10 9.83
N THR A 41 12.04 -18.41 8.62
CA THR A 41 12.27 -19.77 8.15
C THR A 41 13.72 -19.93 7.76
N THR A 42 14.36 -20.99 8.27
CA THR A 42 15.78 -21.24 8.01
C THR A 42 15.96 -22.39 7.03
N PHE A 43 16.69 -22.12 5.95
CA PHE A 43 17.12 -23.10 4.95
C PHE A 43 18.61 -23.38 5.15
N SER A 44 19.06 -24.57 4.77
CA SER A 44 20.49 -24.91 4.76
C SER A 44 20.91 -25.22 3.34
N ILE A 45 21.94 -24.51 2.87
CA ILE A 45 22.61 -24.76 1.61
C ILE A 45 23.92 -25.47 1.95
N TYR A 46 24.11 -26.64 1.36
CA TYR A 46 25.29 -27.47 1.61
C TYR A 46 25.67 -28.23 0.34
N THR A 47 26.95 -28.52 0.22
CA THR A 47 27.47 -29.38 -0.85
C THR A 47 27.56 -30.80 -0.34
N HIS A 48 27.07 -31.76 -1.12
CA HIS A 48 27.18 -33.16 -0.76
C HIS A 48 28.66 -33.57 -0.62
N GLY A 49 29.01 -34.23 0.49
CA GLY A 49 30.39 -34.66 0.76
C GLY A 49 31.27 -33.65 1.52
N LEU A 50 30.77 -32.45 1.81
CA LEU A 50 31.40 -31.54 2.79
C LEU A 50 30.51 -31.43 4.04
N ASN A 51 31.15 -31.23 5.20
CA ASN A 51 30.43 -31.04 6.47
C ASN A 51 29.89 -29.61 6.64
N ASP A 52 30.39 -28.67 5.85
CA ASP A 52 30.01 -27.27 5.94
C ASP A 52 28.59 -27.03 5.42
N LYS A 53 27.83 -26.21 6.16
CA LYS A 53 26.46 -25.83 5.81
C LYS A 53 26.28 -24.34 6.01
N MET A 54 25.83 -23.65 4.97
CA MET A 54 25.40 -22.26 5.05
C MET A 54 23.93 -22.21 5.45
N ARG A 55 23.62 -21.52 6.56
CA ARG A 55 22.25 -21.32 7.02
C ARG A 55 21.73 -19.97 6.55
N LEU A 56 20.55 -19.97 5.94
CA LEU A 56 19.89 -18.81 5.39
C LEU A 56 18.54 -18.64 6.08
N THR A 57 18.36 -17.56 6.84
CA THR A 57 17.09 -17.25 7.49
C THR A 57 16.34 -16.20 6.67
N VAL A 58 15.15 -16.55 6.20
CA VAL A 58 14.28 -15.69 5.41
C VAL A 58 13.00 -15.43 6.19
N GLN A 59 12.59 -14.18 6.27
CA GLN A 59 11.32 -13.77 6.85
C GLN A 59 10.57 -12.90 5.85
N THR A 60 9.32 -13.26 5.54
CA THR A 60 8.46 -12.46 4.66
C THR A 60 7.61 -11.52 5.50
N ASN A 61 7.54 -10.24 5.14
CA ASN A 61 6.63 -9.31 5.79
C ASN A 61 5.22 -9.46 5.21
N CYS A 62 4.34 -10.12 5.96
CA CYS A 62 2.97 -10.45 5.55
C CYS A 62 1.91 -9.56 6.21
N SER A 63 2.27 -8.87 7.28
CA SER A 63 1.36 -7.99 8.01
C SER A 63 1.48 -6.56 7.50
N CYS A 64 0.35 -5.87 7.39
CA CYS A 64 0.37 -4.42 7.25
C CYS A 64 0.68 -3.78 8.60
N SER A 65 1.46 -2.68 8.61
CA SER A 65 1.78 -1.96 9.86
C SER A 65 0.54 -1.49 10.62
N CYS A 66 -0.55 -1.17 9.90
CA CYS A 66 -1.82 -0.77 10.49
C CYS A 66 -2.54 -1.91 11.22
N SER A 67 -2.28 -3.18 10.89
CA SER A 67 -2.87 -4.35 11.56
C SER A 67 -2.34 -4.54 12.99
N LYS A 68 -1.27 -3.84 13.36
CA LYS A 68 -0.78 -3.78 14.75
C LYS A 68 -1.66 -2.90 15.64
N VAL A 69 -2.46 -2.02 15.05
CA VAL A 69 -3.42 -1.19 15.79
C VAL A 69 -4.65 -2.05 16.07
N PRO A 70 -5.12 -2.11 17.33
CA PRO A 70 -6.33 -2.84 17.66
C PRO A 70 -7.52 -2.37 16.81
N ARG A 71 -8.24 -3.34 16.22
CA ARG A 71 -9.49 -3.09 15.53
C ARG A 71 -10.50 -2.42 16.47
N GLN A 72 -11.19 -1.39 15.99
CA GLN A 72 -12.18 -0.66 16.77
C GLN A 72 -13.56 -1.26 16.51
N ILE A 73 -14.09 -2.00 17.48
CA ILE A 73 -15.44 -2.56 17.42
C ILE A 73 -16.45 -1.44 17.60
N ASN A 74 -17.48 -1.41 16.75
CA ASN A 74 -18.49 -0.34 16.70
C ASN A 74 -17.85 1.05 16.61
N SER A 75 -16.87 1.20 15.73
CA SER A 75 -16.13 2.46 15.59
C SER A 75 -17.04 3.60 15.14
N PRO A 76 -16.88 4.81 15.69
CA PRO A 76 -17.54 6.02 15.17
C PRO A 76 -17.21 6.30 13.70
N LYS A 77 -16.04 5.86 13.23
CA LYS A 77 -15.65 5.96 11.81
C LYS A 77 -16.46 5.05 10.88
N CYS A 78 -17.14 4.06 11.45
CA CYS A 78 -18.04 3.15 10.78
C CYS A 78 -19.48 3.37 11.24
N SER A 79 -19.85 4.62 11.55
CA SER A 79 -21.19 4.98 12.03
C SER A 79 -21.66 4.19 13.27
N ASN A 80 -20.73 3.66 14.07
CA ASN A 80 -20.98 2.72 15.18
C ASN A 80 -21.64 1.38 14.75
N HIS A 81 -21.63 1.08 13.45
CA HIS A 81 -22.27 -0.09 12.83
C HIS A 81 -21.25 -1.02 12.16
N GLY A 82 -20.01 -1.04 12.64
CA GLY A 82 -18.97 -1.88 12.06
C GLY A 82 -17.66 -1.88 12.83
N ILE A 83 -16.75 -2.71 12.35
CA ILE A 83 -15.38 -2.82 12.85
C ILE A 83 -14.47 -1.98 11.94
N TYR A 84 -13.74 -1.02 12.51
CA TYR A 84 -12.75 -0.25 11.78
C TYR A 84 -11.36 -0.87 11.92
N GLU A 85 -10.74 -1.18 10.79
CA GLU A 85 -9.39 -1.72 10.72
C GLU A 85 -8.68 -1.18 9.47
N CYS A 86 -7.44 -0.68 9.63
CA CYS A 86 -6.61 -0.24 8.51
C CYS A 86 -7.26 0.75 7.52
N GLY A 87 -8.17 1.62 7.97
CA GLY A 87 -8.86 2.58 7.08
C GLY A 87 -10.13 2.05 6.42
N VAL A 88 -10.52 0.81 6.73
CA VAL A 88 -11.68 0.14 6.14
C VAL A 88 -12.66 -0.25 7.24
N CYS A 89 -13.95 -0.14 6.92
CA CYS A 89 -15.04 -0.60 7.77
C CYS A 89 -15.55 -1.98 7.32
N THR A 90 -15.60 -2.93 8.25
CA THR A 90 -16.37 -4.17 8.09
C THR A 90 -17.73 -3.98 8.76
N CYS A 91 -18.79 -3.86 7.96
CA CYS A 91 -20.11 -3.52 8.48
C CYS A 91 -20.81 -4.69 9.18
N ALA A 92 -21.58 -4.37 10.22
CA ALA A 92 -22.47 -5.29 10.89
C ALA A 92 -23.62 -5.71 9.97
N LYS A 93 -24.26 -6.84 10.31
CA LYS A 93 -25.40 -7.34 9.54
C LYS A 93 -26.50 -6.28 9.43
N GLY A 94 -26.97 -6.06 8.21
CA GLY A 94 -28.01 -5.08 7.92
C GLY A 94 -27.48 -3.67 7.59
N PHE A 95 -26.17 -3.44 7.70
CA PHE A 95 -25.53 -2.18 7.33
C PHE A 95 -24.56 -2.36 6.16
N TYR A 96 -24.42 -1.31 5.36
CA TYR A 96 -23.52 -1.27 4.21
C TYR A 96 -23.08 0.18 3.92
N GLY A 97 -22.17 0.33 2.97
CA GLY A 97 -21.52 1.61 2.66
C GLY A 97 -20.09 1.65 3.15
N ARG A 98 -19.35 2.71 2.79
CA ARG A 98 -17.92 2.82 3.10
C ARG A 98 -17.67 2.97 4.60
N GLU A 99 -18.62 3.61 5.28
CA GLU A 99 -18.60 3.96 6.70
C GLU A 99 -19.80 3.31 7.42
N CYS A 100 -20.38 2.24 6.84
CA CYS A 100 -21.57 1.55 7.35
C CYS A 100 -22.76 2.48 7.62
N GLU A 101 -22.88 3.51 6.78
CA GLU A 101 -23.83 4.61 6.92
C GLU A 101 -25.24 4.26 6.39
N CYS A 102 -25.37 3.18 5.62
CA CYS A 102 -26.65 2.75 5.07
C CYS A 102 -27.21 1.54 5.80
N ASP A 103 -28.50 1.60 6.15
CA ASP A 103 -29.27 0.47 6.67
C ASP A 103 -30.10 -0.19 5.54
N THR A 104 -30.17 -1.51 5.56
CA THR A 104 -31.00 -2.36 4.70
C THR A 104 -32.48 -2.37 5.08
N ALA A 105 -32.83 -2.05 6.32
CA ALA A 105 -34.22 -1.93 6.78
C ALA A 105 -34.87 -0.60 6.35
N SER A 106 -34.07 0.37 5.91
CA SER A 106 -34.53 1.61 5.28
C SER A 106 -35.13 1.34 3.88
N PRO A 107 -35.98 2.24 3.34
CA PRO A 107 -36.83 1.94 2.18
C PRO A 107 -36.00 1.59 0.93
N THR A 108 -36.66 0.94 -0.05
CA THR A 108 -36.04 0.26 -1.20
C THR A 108 -35.02 1.12 -1.94
N ILE A 109 -34.10 0.48 -2.67
CA ILE A 109 -33.04 1.17 -3.42
C ILE A 109 -33.63 2.23 -4.36
N GLU A 110 -34.77 1.95 -5.00
CA GLU A 110 -35.47 2.94 -5.85
C GLU A 110 -35.90 4.16 -5.04
N SER A 111 -36.51 3.96 -3.87
CA SER A 111 -36.93 5.07 -3.00
C SER A 111 -35.76 5.92 -2.51
N LYS A 112 -34.58 5.31 -2.30
CA LYS A 112 -33.36 6.01 -1.89
C LYS A 112 -32.85 6.88 -3.02
N ILE A 113 -32.84 6.40 -4.26
CA ILE A 113 -32.39 7.18 -5.42
C ILE A 113 -33.33 8.35 -5.69
N GLU A 114 -34.64 8.16 -5.57
CA GLU A 114 -35.62 9.24 -5.75
C GLU A 114 -35.43 10.39 -4.75
N ARG A 115 -35.01 10.11 -3.51
CA ARG A 115 -34.66 11.15 -2.51
C ARG A 115 -33.43 11.99 -2.90
N CYS A 116 -32.64 11.54 -3.87
CA CYS A 116 -31.51 12.28 -4.40
C CYS A 116 -31.83 13.06 -5.68
N LYS A 117 -33.09 13.03 -6.15
CA LYS A 117 -33.55 13.82 -7.29
C LYS A 117 -34.39 14.99 -6.82
N LYS A 118 -34.26 16.12 -7.51
CA LYS A 118 -35.17 17.26 -7.32
C LYS A 118 -36.53 16.93 -7.98
N PRO A 119 -37.67 17.40 -7.43
CA PRO A 119 -38.97 17.22 -8.09
C PRO A 119 -38.93 17.70 -9.55
N GLY A 120 -39.33 16.83 -10.48
CA GLY A 120 -39.32 17.12 -11.93
C GLY A 120 -37.96 17.00 -12.62
N SER A 121 -36.90 16.57 -11.92
CA SER A 121 -35.58 16.30 -12.51
C SER A 121 -35.29 14.80 -12.59
N SER A 122 -34.62 14.37 -13.65
CA SER A 122 -34.02 13.03 -13.77
C SER A 122 -32.66 12.92 -13.08
N ASP A 123 -32.01 14.06 -12.83
CA ASP A 123 -30.61 14.11 -12.43
C ASP A 123 -30.43 13.80 -10.95
N VAL A 124 -29.77 12.68 -10.68
CA VAL A 124 -29.37 12.28 -9.34
C VAL A 124 -28.27 13.23 -8.85
N CYS A 125 -28.50 13.86 -7.69
CA CYS A 125 -27.58 14.82 -7.09
C CYS A 125 -27.13 15.95 -8.03
N SER A 126 -28.01 16.33 -8.97
CA SER A 126 -27.72 17.33 -10.02
C SER A 126 -26.43 17.03 -10.82
N GLY A 127 -26.02 15.76 -10.90
CA GLY A 127 -24.79 15.32 -11.57
C GLY A 127 -23.48 15.76 -10.89
N ARG A 128 -23.53 16.25 -9.64
CA ARG A 128 -22.37 16.80 -8.91
C ARG A 128 -21.98 15.98 -7.68
N GLY A 129 -22.36 14.71 -7.65
CA GLY A 129 -22.10 13.85 -6.53
C GLY A 129 -22.77 12.50 -6.63
N GLN A 130 -22.57 11.71 -5.59
CA GLN A 130 -23.10 10.36 -5.50
C GLN A 130 -24.29 10.31 -4.54
N CYS A 131 -25.33 9.58 -4.90
CA CYS A 131 -26.43 9.31 -3.99
C CYS A 131 -26.06 8.16 -3.05
N VAL A 132 -25.90 8.48 -1.76
CA VAL A 132 -25.51 7.52 -0.71
C VAL A 132 -26.64 7.46 0.31
N CYS A 133 -27.27 6.29 0.44
CA CYS A 133 -28.44 6.02 1.31
C CYS A 133 -29.65 7.00 1.13
N GLY A 134 -29.74 7.67 -0.01
CA GLY A 134 -30.76 8.70 -0.25
C GLY A 134 -30.40 10.10 0.24
N ARG A 135 -29.10 10.37 0.40
CA ARG A 135 -28.54 11.71 0.53
C ARG A 135 -27.46 11.93 -0.53
N CYS A 136 -27.35 13.14 -1.02
CA CYS A 136 -26.30 13.49 -1.98
C CYS A 136 -24.99 13.78 -1.27
N LYS A 137 -23.98 12.95 -1.54
CA LYS A 137 -22.58 13.21 -1.22
C LYS A 137 -21.97 13.97 -2.39
N CYS A 138 -22.00 15.29 -2.30
CA CYS A 138 -21.46 16.16 -3.33
C CYS A 138 -19.95 15.97 -3.44
N GLU A 139 -19.45 15.91 -4.66
CA GLU A 139 -18.03 15.99 -4.92
C GLU A 139 -17.59 17.42 -4.61
N ILE A 140 -16.71 17.56 -3.62
CA ILE A 140 -16.02 18.82 -3.43
C ILE A 140 -15.06 18.94 -4.61
N ALA A 141 -15.14 20.03 -5.37
CA ALA A 141 -14.08 20.37 -6.29
C ALA A 141 -12.83 20.65 -5.45
N THR A 142 -12.01 19.60 -5.24
CA THR A 142 -10.68 19.76 -4.67
C THR A 142 -9.89 20.53 -5.72
N ILE A 143 -9.84 21.85 -5.57
CA ILE A 143 -8.66 22.58 -5.98
C ILE A 143 -7.58 22.03 -5.05
N GLU A 144 -6.87 20.99 -5.46
CA GLU A 144 -5.71 20.53 -4.71
C GLU A 144 -4.80 21.75 -4.49
N PRO A 145 -4.50 22.16 -3.25
CA PRO A 145 -3.55 23.26 -2.99
C PRO A 145 -2.10 22.84 -3.30
N GLY A 146 -1.89 21.97 -4.28
CA GLY A 146 -0.64 21.25 -4.53
C GLY A 146 -0.08 21.32 -5.95
N LEU A 147 -0.72 22.04 -6.89
CA LEU A 147 -0.19 22.13 -8.26
C LEU A 147 -0.08 23.58 -8.77
N TYR A 148 0.62 24.43 -8.01
CA TYR A 148 1.30 25.55 -8.65
C TYR A 148 2.51 24.98 -9.41
N LYS A 149 2.40 24.80 -10.73
CA LYS A 149 3.59 24.62 -11.58
C LYS A 149 4.32 25.95 -11.67
N THR A 150 5.25 26.21 -10.75
CA THR A 150 6.23 27.28 -10.94
C THR A 150 7.32 26.79 -11.89
N GLN A 151 7.30 27.26 -13.14
CA GLN A 151 8.46 27.13 -14.03
C GLN A 151 9.61 27.97 -13.47
N VAL A 152 10.69 27.32 -13.04
CA VAL A 152 11.94 27.99 -12.69
C VAL A 152 12.78 28.12 -13.95
N ASN A 153 12.93 29.35 -14.46
CA ASN A 153 13.91 29.63 -15.51
C ASN A 153 15.28 29.87 -14.85
N ILE A 154 16.17 28.88 -14.92
CA ILE A 154 17.54 29.01 -14.44
C ILE A 154 18.37 29.73 -15.53
N GLN A 155 18.72 31.00 -15.30
CA GLN A 155 19.73 31.68 -16.12
C GLN A 155 21.12 31.52 -15.50
N LYS A 156 22.03 30.90 -16.25
CA LYS A 156 23.43 30.72 -15.88
C LYS A 156 24.20 32.00 -16.18
N THR A 157 24.44 32.82 -15.17
CA THR A 157 25.41 33.92 -15.26
C THR A 157 26.68 33.53 -14.50
N LYS A 158 27.83 33.81 -15.11
CA LYS A 158 29.17 33.33 -14.75
C LYS A 158 29.41 33.22 -13.22
N ASN A 159 29.56 31.98 -12.77
CA ASN A 159 30.30 31.54 -11.59
C ASN A 159 29.86 31.91 -10.16
N LYS A 160 28.58 32.24 -9.88
CA LYS A 160 28.08 32.19 -8.49
C LYS A 160 26.61 31.75 -8.39
N LEU A 161 26.36 30.72 -7.58
CA LEU A 161 25.04 30.30 -7.13
C LEU A 161 24.75 31.00 -5.80
N TYR A 162 23.77 31.90 -5.74
CA TYR A 162 23.28 32.47 -4.48
C TYR A 162 21.87 31.95 -4.23
N SER A 163 21.69 31.05 -3.26
CA SER A 163 20.38 30.65 -2.76
C SER A 163 20.05 31.46 -1.51
N TYR A 164 19.12 32.40 -1.61
CA TYR A 164 18.48 32.97 -0.42
C TYR A 164 17.35 32.04 -0.01
N PHE A 165 17.59 31.24 1.03
CA PHE A 165 16.58 30.40 1.66
C PHE A 165 15.62 31.28 2.46
N LEU A 166 14.34 31.31 2.05
CA LEU A 166 13.23 31.78 2.88
C LEU A 166 12.15 30.68 2.89
N HIS A 167 12.28 29.70 3.79
CA HIS A 167 11.20 29.23 4.68
C HIS A 167 11.69 28.05 5.56
N ARG A 168 11.32 28.10 6.84
CA ARG A 168 11.68 27.18 7.92
C ARG A 168 10.75 25.94 7.92
N SER A 169 10.90 25.06 6.93
CA SER A 169 10.09 23.80 6.87
C SER A 169 10.82 22.60 6.26
N ILE A 170 12.06 22.74 5.77
CA ILE A 170 12.85 21.63 5.21
C ILE A 170 13.92 21.19 6.22
N PHE A 171 13.51 20.90 7.45
CA PHE A 171 14.37 20.19 8.42
C PHE A 171 13.77 18.84 8.85
N ASP A 172 12.49 18.58 8.58
CA ASP A 172 11.86 17.30 8.93
C ASP A 172 11.89 16.24 7.80
N SER A 173 12.62 16.49 6.70
CA SER A 173 12.90 15.45 5.69
C SER A 173 14.01 14.47 6.09
N ILE A 174 14.51 14.49 7.33
CA ILE A 174 15.65 13.63 7.74
C ILE A 174 15.36 12.78 8.99
N VAL A 175 14.21 12.93 9.68
CA VAL A 175 13.91 12.10 10.88
C VAL A 175 12.48 11.55 10.86
N GLY A 176 12.37 10.24 10.66
CA GLY A 176 11.42 9.39 11.40
C GLY A 176 9.97 9.29 10.90
N ASP A 177 9.67 8.13 10.32
CA ASP A 177 8.43 7.36 10.53
C ASP A 177 7.06 7.90 10.07
N ALA A 178 6.54 7.22 9.03
CA ALA A 178 5.28 6.48 9.02
C ALA A 178 4.10 6.98 8.14
N VAL A 179 3.53 5.97 7.46
CA VAL A 179 2.14 5.79 6.98
C VAL A 179 1.81 6.05 5.49
N SER A 180 2.11 5.02 4.68
CA SER A 180 1.25 4.22 3.76
C SER A 180 0.03 4.78 2.96
N HIS A 181 -0.08 4.20 1.73
CA HIS A 181 -1.23 3.95 0.82
C HIS A 181 -1.54 5.03 -0.25
N SER A 182 -1.90 4.73 -1.52
CA SER A 182 -2.02 3.53 -2.35
C SER A 182 -2.37 3.93 -3.81
N HIS A 183 -2.28 2.97 -4.75
CA HIS A 183 -2.93 2.86 -6.08
C HIS A 183 -2.26 3.35 -7.40
N SER A 184 -1.75 2.32 -8.10
CA SER A 184 -1.75 1.95 -9.54
C SER A 184 -2.64 2.75 -10.52
N ARG A 185 -2.24 2.98 -11.78
CA ARG A 185 -2.37 2.07 -12.96
C ARG A 185 -1.81 2.73 -14.26
N PRO A 186 -1.63 2.03 -15.41
CA PRO A 186 -2.71 1.40 -16.22
C PRO A 186 -2.80 -0.12 -16.13
#